data_AF-A0A108CIF8-F1
#
_entry.id   AF-A0A108CIF8-F1
#
_cell.length_a   1.000
_cell.length_b   1.000
_cell.length_c   1.000
_cell.angle_alpha   90.00
_cell.angle_beta   90.00
_cell.angle_gamma   90.00
#
_symmetry.space_group_name_H-M   'P 1'
#
loop_
_entity.id
_entity.type
_entity.pdbx_description
1 polymer ?
#
loop_
_entity_poly.entity_id
_entity_poly.type
_entity_poly.pdbx_seq_one_letter_code
_entity_poly.pdbx_strand_id
1 'polypeptide(L)' 'MRVPLTDIDLRATWHRLRMAGDFDESMRHRAVRLAVESAARAMQDRDQARLRRTFDAKRCAANDFDE' A
#
# COMPACT_ATOMS: atom_id res chain seq x y z
N MET A 1 3.68 3.28 -15.05
CA MET A 1 4.07 4.45 -14.23
C MET A 1 3.50 4.23 -12.83
N ARG A 2 4.32 4.21 -11.77
CA ARG A 2 3.85 4.00 -10.39
C ARG A 2 3.15 5.27 -9.88
N VAL A 3 2.08 5.09 -9.11
CA VAL A 3 1.33 6.22 -8.53
C VAL A 3 2.27 6.97 -7.57
N PRO A 4 2.39 8.30 -7.68
CA PRO A 4 3.17 9.08 -6.73
C PRO A 4 2.52 8.99 -5.35
N LEU A 5 3.34 8.69 -4.33
CA LEU A 5 2.88 8.69 -2.94
C LEU A 5 2.66 10.13 -2.49
N THR A 6 1.52 10.40 -1.90
CA THR A 6 1.22 11.69 -1.27
C THR A 6 1.61 11.67 0.21
N ASP A 7 1.77 12.83 0.83
CA ASP A 7 2.03 12.91 2.28
C ASP A 7 0.89 12.29 3.10
N ILE A 8 -0.34 12.32 2.59
CA ILE A 8 -1.49 11.64 3.19
C ILE A 8 -1.28 10.12 3.21
N ASP A 9 -0.77 9.55 2.13
CA ASP A 9 -0.47 8.11 2.04
C ASP A 9 0.64 7.71 3.01
N LEU A 10 1.66 8.57 3.17
CA LEU A 10 2.76 8.35 4.11
C LEU A 10 2.26 8.39 5.55
N ARG A 11 1.38 9.34 5.90
CA ARG A 11 0.79 9.45 7.23
C ARG A 11 -0.15 8.26 7.53
N ALA A 12 -0.97 7.85 6.56
CA ALA A 12 -1.79 6.65 6.70
C ALA A 12 -0.94 5.40 6.90
N THR A 13 0.18 5.29 6.18
CA THR A 13 1.14 4.19 6.31
C THR A 13 1.81 4.20 7.70
N TRP A 14 2.23 5.37 8.18
CA TRP A 14 2.78 5.55 9.53
C TRP A 14 1.83 5.02 10.61
N HIS A 15 0.54 5.39 10.52
CA HIS A 15 -0.49 4.90 11.44
C HIS A 15 -0.76 3.39 11.30
N ARG A 16 -0.79 2.85 10.06
CA ARG A 16 -0.94 1.41 9.81
C ARG A 16 0.22 0.60 10.39
N LEU A 17 1.43 1.12 10.30
CA LEU A 17 2.64 0.51 10.88
C LEU A 17 2.73 0.70 12.40
N ARG A 18 1.83 1.49 13.00
CA ARG A 18 1.81 1.84 14.43
C ARG A 18 3.15 2.42 14.89
N MET A 19 3.80 3.19 14.03
CA MET A 19 5.05 3.87 14.39
C MET A 19 4.77 4.93 15.47
N ALA A 20 5.68 5.03 16.44
CA ALA A 20 5.59 5.97 17.55
C ALA A 20 6.43 7.22 17.27
N GLY A 21 6.02 8.35 17.84
CA GLY A 21 6.70 9.64 17.72
C GLY A 21 6.00 10.63 16.79
N ASP A 22 6.61 11.81 16.67
CA ASP A 22 6.12 12.87 15.79
C ASP A 22 6.43 12.54 14.32
N PHE A 23 5.40 12.55 13.49
CA PHE A 23 5.51 12.22 12.07
C PHE A 23 6.36 13.23 11.32
N ASP A 24 6.15 14.53 11.55
CA ASP A 24 6.80 15.60 10.82
C ASP A 24 8.29 15.70 11.20
N GLU A 25 8.63 15.44 12.46
CA GLU A 25 10.02 15.33 12.91
C GLU A 25 10.70 14.07 12.32
N SER A 26 10.01 12.93 12.37
CA SER A 26 10.53 11.65 11.86
C SER A 26 10.74 11.67 10.35
N MET A 27 9.87 12.35 9.59
CA MET A 27 9.97 12.47 8.13
C MET A 27 11.14 13.32 7.64
N ARG A 28 11.74 14.15 8.52
CA ARG A 28 12.99 14.88 8.21
C ARG A 28 14.17 13.92 8.09
N HIS A 29 14.12 12.76 8.74
CA HIS A 29 15.13 11.73 8.59
C HIS A 29 14.91 10.94 7.30
N ARG A 30 15.82 11.12 6.33
CA ARG A 30 15.75 10.46 5.01
C ARG A 30 15.59 8.94 5.09
N ALA A 31 16.25 8.29 6.04
CA ALA A 31 16.15 6.84 6.22
C ALA A 31 14.73 6.40 6.62
N VAL A 32 14.09 7.14 7.54
CA VAL A 32 12.72 6.87 7.98
C VAL A 32 11.74 7.10 6.83
N ARG A 33 11.88 8.21 6.12
CA ARG A 33 11.06 8.52 4.95
C ARG A 33 11.14 7.41 3.88
N LEU A 34 12.34 6.93 3.55
CA LEU A 34 12.51 5.83 2.60
C LEU A 34 11.87 4.52 3.08
N ALA A 35 11.95 4.22 4.37
CA ALA A 35 11.32 3.02 4.93
C ALA A 35 9.79 3.11 4.84
N VAL A 36 9.21 4.26 5.17
CA VAL A 36 7.76 4.49 5.12
C VAL A 36 7.26 4.51 3.68
N GLU A 37 7.98 5.16 2.75
CA GLU A 37 7.67 5.11 1.32
C GLU A 37 7.70 3.67 0.77
N SER A 38 8.71 2.89 1.16
CA SER A 38 8.83 1.50 0.74
C SER A 38 7.71 0.63 1.30
N ALA A 39 7.35 0.83 2.57
CA ALA A 39 6.23 0.14 3.19
C ALA A 39 4.89 0.52 2.58
N ALA A 40 4.69 1.81 2.26
CA ALA A 40 3.49 2.31 1.59
C ALA A 40 3.30 1.63 0.23
N ARG A 41 4.38 1.52 -0.55
CA ARG A 41 4.40 0.79 -1.83
C ARG A 41 4.04 -0.68 -1.64
N ALA A 42 4.67 -1.36 -0.68
CA ALA A 42 4.40 -2.77 -0.43
C ALA A 42 2.95 -3.02 -0.01
N MET A 43 2.32 -2.09 0.71
CA MET A 43 0.91 -2.18 1.06
C MET A 43 -0.01 -1.94 -0.14
N GLN A 44 0.28 -0.96 -1.00
CA GLN A 44 -0.47 -0.74 -2.23
C GLN A 44 -0.39 -1.94 -3.17
N ASP A 45 0.80 -2.52 -3.34
CA ASP A 45 1.01 -3.72 -4.17
C ASP A 45 0.18 -4.91 -3.64
N ARG A 46 0.08 -5.07 -2.30
CA ARG A 46 -0.76 -6.10 -1.66
C ARG A 46 -2.24 -5.83 -1.84
N ASP A 47 -2.70 -4.59 -1.68
CA ASP A 47 -4.11 -4.22 -1.86
C ASP A 47 -4.53 -4.43 -3.33
N GLN A 48 -3.66 -4.08 -4.28
CA GLN A 48 -3.89 -4.36 -5.70
C GLN A 48 -3.94 -5.87 -5.99
N ALA A 49 -3.04 -6.65 -5.39
CA ALA A 49 -3.06 -8.10 -5.53
C ALA A 49 -4.33 -8.73 -4.93
N ARG A 50 -4.82 -8.22 -3.79
CA ARG A 50 -6.09 -8.64 -3.19
C ARG A 50 -7.26 -8.33 -4.11
N LEU A 51 -7.32 -7.11 -4.66
CA LEU A 51 -8.38 -6.71 -5.60
C LEU A 51 -8.43 -7.61 -6.84
N ARG A 52 -7.26 -7.92 -7.42
CA ARG A 52 -7.15 -8.85 -8.55
C ARG A 52 -7.65 -10.25 -8.18
N ARG A 53 -7.24 -10.78 -7.02
CA ARG A 53 -7.71 -12.09 -6.53
C ARG A 53 -9.22 -12.12 -6.27
N THR A 54 -9.80 -11.06 -5.73
CA THR A 54 -11.26 -11.00 -5.55
C THR A 54 -12.02 -10.92 -6.87
N PHE A 55 -11.43 -10.28 -7.89
CA PHE A 55 -12.00 -10.26 -9.23
C PHE A 55 -11.97 -11.65 -9.87
N ASP A 56 -10.85 -12.36 -9.69
CA ASP A 56 -10.67 -13.74 -10.12
C ASP A 56 -11.63 -14.70 -9.41
N ALA A 57 -11.78 -14.57 -8.09
CA ALA A 57 -12.74 -15.35 -7.31
C ALA A 57 -14.19 -15.16 -7.79
N LYS A 58 -14.56 -13.95 -8.26
CA LYS A 58 -15.87 -13.70 -8.87
C LYS A 58 -16.02 -14.38 -10.23
N ARG A 59 -14.98 -14.41 -11.07
CA ARG A 59 -14.97 -15.18 -12.33
C ARG A 59 -15.07 -16.68 -12.09
N CYS A 60 -14.29 -17.21 -11.15
CA CYS A 60 -14.36 -18.63 -10.75
C CYS A 60 -15.76 -19.00 -10.24
N ALA A 61 -16.40 -18.13 -9.44
CA ALA A 61 -17.77 -18.37 -8.98
C ALA A 61 -18.82 -18.29 -10.10
N ALA A 62 -18.55 -17.54 -11.18
CA ALA A 62 -19.41 -17.45 -12.35
C ALA A 62 -19.22 -18.62 -13.34
N ASN A 63 -18.31 -19.56 -13.07
CA ASN A 63 -17.95 -20.68 -13.95
C ASN A 63 -17.57 -20.25 -15.37
N ASP A 64 -17.06 -19.01 -15.50
CA ASP A 64 -16.74 -18.36 -16.76
C ASP A 64 -15.27 -18.64 -17.12
N PHE A 65 -15.05 -19.90 -17.50
CA PHE A 65 -13.79 -20.39 -18.06
C PHE A 65 -13.88 -20.30 -19.59
N ASP A 66 -13.84 -19.09 -20.14
CA ASP A 66 -13.60 -18.94 -21.58
C ASP A 66 -12.22 -19.51 -21.94
N GLU A 67 -12.24 -20.49 -22.84
CA GLU A 67 -11.12 -21.21 -23.48
C GLU A 67 -10.33 -20.31 -24.46
#